data_AF-A0A2T0Q7A8-F1
#
_entry.id   AF-A0A2T0Q7A8-F1
#
_cell.length_a   1.000
_cell.length_b   1.000
_cell.length_c   1.000
_cell.angle_alpha   90.00
_cell.angle_beta   90.00
_cell.angle_gamma   90.00
#
_symmetry.space_group_name_H-M   'P 1'
#
loop_
_entity.id
_entity.type
_entity.pdbx_description
1 polymer ?
#
loop_
_entity_poly.entity_id
_entity_poly.type
_entity_poly.pdbx_seq_one_letter_code
_entity_poly.pdbx_strand_id
1 'polypeptide(L)'
;MERVRAMRIGRGERAPRKPLLLLFALGRFQRDGGAPIPFATAEDPVDALLHRFASAQRYGGAHHPFHHLANDDRLWTVETPQGPGSPGPSARTLRSSRATGRLHPELLRELAADPGLPARLVRFLLAEHFPAQQHADICREVGLDPAQAA
;
A
#
# COMPACT_ATOMS: atom_id res chain seq x y z
N MET A 1 -19.39 10.01 -3.27
CA MET A 1 -18.75 10.26 -1.95
C MET A 1 -18.86 9.08 -0.97
N GLU A 2 -19.56 7.99 -1.31
CA GLU A 2 -19.90 6.91 -0.36
C GLU A 2 -18.87 5.77 -0.23
N ARG A 3 -17.95 5.61 -1.21
CA ARG A 3 -16.98 4.48 -1.22
C ARG A 3 -15.70 4.68 -0.42
N VAL A 4 -15.19 5.92 -0.29
CA VAL A 4 -14.00 6.22 0.53
C VAL A 4 -14.24 5.87 2.01
N ARG A 5 -15.49 5.95 2.47
CA ARG A 5 -15.89 5.58 3.85
C ARG A 5 -16.02 4.06 4.09
N ALA A 6 -16.06 3.25 3.03
CA ALA A 6 -16.22 1.80 3.13
C ALA A 6 -14.88 1.05 3.08
N MET A 7 -13.75 1.77 2.97
CA MET A 7 -12.43 1.19 3.17
C MET A 7 -12.31 0.76 4.63
N ARG A 8 -12.75 -0.47 4.92
CA ARG A 8 -12.50 -1.19 6.17
C ARG A 8 -11.03 -1.59 6.23
N ILE A 9 -10.11 -0.63 6.06
CA ILE A 9 -8.74 -0.78 6.54
C ILE A 9 -8.91 -0.87 8.05
N GLY A 10 -8.87 -2.10 8.56
CA GLY A 10 -9.46 -2.48 9.84
C GLY A 10 -9.23 -1.44 10.92
N ARG A 11 -10.32 -0.92 11.51
CA ARG A 11 -10.29 -0.18 12.78
C ARG A 11 -9.77 -1.03 13.95
N GLY A 12 -9.46 -2.30 13.72
CA GLY A 12 -8.92 -3.26 14.68
C GLY A 12 -7.42 -3.41 14.51
N GLU A 13 -6.69 -3.07 15.57
CA GLU A 13 -5.24 -3.17 15.74
C GLU A 13 -4.39 -2.38 14.75
N ARG A 14 -4.11 -1.14 15.16
CA ARG A 14 -2.85 -0.36 15.05
C ARG A 14 -1.62 -1.07 14.45
N ALA A 15 -1.70 -1.53 13.21
CA ALA A 15 -0.56 -2.06 12.47
C ALA A 15 -0.38 -1.21 11.21
N PRO A 16 0.53 -0.20 11.21
CA PRO A 16 0.74 0.73 10.10
C PRO A 16 1.21 0.08 8.78
N ARG A 17 1.38 -1.25 8.74
CA ARG A 17 1.90 -2.01 7.61
C ARG A 17 1.05 -1.91 6.34
N LYS A 18 -0.25 -2.20 6.45
CA LYS A 18 -1.19 -2.17 5.33
C LYS A 18 -1.31 -0.73 4.77
N PRO A 19 -1.49 0.30 5.62
CA PRO A 19 -1.45 1.69 5.18
C PRO A 19 -0.13 2.11 4.50
N LEU A 20 1.04 1.69 5.00
CA LEU A 20 2.32 2.01 4.36
C LEU A 20 2.45 1.40 2.96
N LEU A 21 2.03 0.15 2.76
CA LEU A 21 2.00 -0.47 1.43
C LEU A 21 1.06 0.28 0.47
N LEU A 22 -0.10 0.72 0.95
CA LEU A 22 -1.05 1.50 0.15
C LEU A 22 -0.51 2.89 -0.20
N LEU A 23 0.12 3.59 0.74
CA LEU A 23 0.75 4.89 0.49
C LEU A 23 1.90 4.77 -0.53
N PHE A 24 2.72 3.73 -0.39
CA PHE A 24 3.74 3.39 -1.39
C PHE A 24 3.13 3.17 -2.79
N ALA A 25 2.07 2.36 -2.87
CA ALA A 25 1.38 2.09 -4.12
C ALA A 25 0.72 3.33 -4.73
N LEU A 26 0.17 4.25 -3.91
CA LEU A 26 -0.40 5.52 -4.37
C LEU A 26 0.68 6.47 -4.90
N GLY A 27 1.84 6.53 -4.25
CA GLY A 27 3.00 7.28 -4.75
C GLY A 27 3.47 6.74 -6.10
N ARG A 28 3.50 5.42 -6.27
CA ARG A 28 3.77 4.80 -7.57
C ARG A 28 2.70 5.12 -8.60
N PHE A 29 1.42 4.96 -8.25
CA PHE A 29 0.30 5.27 -9.14
C PHE A 29 0.37 6.69 -9.71
N GLN A 30 0.72 7.70 -8.90
CA GLN A 30 0.89 9.08 -9.39
C GLN A 30 2.02 9.24 -10.41
N ARG A 31 3.02 8.35 -10.43
CA ARG A 31 4.16 8.37 -11.36
C ARG A 31 3.97 7.48 -12.59
N ASP A 32 3.38 6.29 -12.40
CA ASP A 32 3.35 5.22 -13.41
C ASP A 32 1.94 4.76 -13.79
N GLY A 33 0.88 5.40 -13.27
CA GLY A 33 -0.51 5.11 -13.63
C GLY A 33 -1.06 3.81 -13.04
N GLY A 34 -0.37 3.19 -12.07
CA GLY A 34 -0.85 1.97 -11.41
C GLY A 34 -0.37 0.69 -12.08
N ALA A 35 0.82 0.74 -12.69
CA ALA A 35 1.46 -0.44 -13.24
C ALA A 35 1.66 -1.53 -12.15
N PRO A 36 1.65 -2.83 -12.51
CA PRO A 36 1.98 -3.89 -11.58
C PRO A 36 3.37 -3.70 -10.97
N ILE A 37 3.49 -3.96 -9.68
CA ILE A 37 4.69 -3.76 -8.88
C ILE A 37 5.26 -5.13 -8.51
N PRO A 38 6.39 -5.56 -9.09
CA PRO A 38 7.05 -6.80 -8.69
C PRO A 38 7.45 -6.76 -7.22
N PHE A 39 7.18 -7.84 -6.47
CA PHE A 39 7.53 -7.93 -5.05
C PHE A 39 9.03 -7.66 -4.83
N ALA A 40 9.90 -8.20 -5.69
CA ALA A 40 11.34 -7.99 -5.62
C ALA A 40 11.76 -6.50 -5.73
N THR A 41 10.93 -5.64 -6.31
CA THR A 41 11.18 -4.19 -6.39
C THR A 41 10.53 -3.41 -5.25
N ALA A 42 9.50 -3.99 -4.62
CA ALA A 42 8.78 -3.39 -3.51
C ALA A 42 9.37 -3.78 -2.15
N GLU A 43 10.08 -4.92 -2.05
CA GLU A 43 10.56 -5.50 -0.80
C GLU A 43 11.40 -4.49 -0.01
N ASP A 44 12.54 -4.05 -0.53
CA ASP A 44 13.44 -3.15 0.21
C ASP A 44 12.83 -1.78 0.53
N PRO A 45 12.16 -1.07 -0.42
CA PRO A 45 11.56 0.22 -0.12
C PRO A 45 10.45 0.12 0.94
N VAL A 46 9.61 -0.93 0.87
CA VAL A 46 8.55 -1.13 1.85
C VAL A 46 9.13 -1.56 3.20
N ASP A 47 10.17 -2.39 3.23
CA ASP A 47 10.87 -2.73 4.47
C ASP A 47 11.50 -1.51 5.15
N ALA A 48 12.09 -0.59 4.38
CA ALA A 48 12.61 0.67 4.90
C ALA A 48 11.50 1.54 5.53
N LEU A 49 10.34 1.65 4.86
CA LEU A 49 9.17 2.35 5.41
C LEU A 49 8.67 1.70 6.70
N LEU A 50 8.58 0.37 6.73
CA LEU A 50 8.18 -0.38 7.91
C LEU A 50 9.16 -0.17 9.06
N HIS A 51 10.46 -0.18 8.80
CA HIS A 51 11.47 0.04 9.83
C HIS A 51 11.39 1.45 10.42
N ARG A 52 11.14 2.45 9.58
CA ARG A 52 11.12 3.87 9.97
C ARG A 52 9.81 4.28 10.66
N PHE A 53 8.66 3.78 10.17
CA PHE A 53 7.34 4.28 10.58
C PHE A 53 6.45 3.24 11.26
N ALA A 54 6.84 1.95 11.25
CA ALA A 54 6.25 0.92 12.08
C ALA A 54 7.21 0.55 13.23
N SER A 55 6.71 0.10 14.38
CA SER A 55 7.61 -0.41 15.42
C SER A 55 8.22 -1.74 14.98
N ALA A 56 9.43 -1.67 14.45
CA ALA A 56 10.14 -2.72 13.72
C ALA A 56 10.18 -4.11 14.40
N GLN A 57 10.04 -4.19 15.73
CA GLN A 57 10.22 -5.44 16.48
C GLN A 57 9.03 -6.41 16.45
N ARG A 58 7.83 -6.03 15.96
CA ARG A 58 6.64 -6.88 16.06
C ARG A 58 6.00 -7.35 14.76
N TYR A 59 6.44 -6.86 13.60
CA TYR A 59 5.52 -6.79 12.45
C TYR A 59 5.95 -7.51 11.15
N GLY A 60 7.11 -8.14 11.09
CA GLY A 60 7.59 -8.79 9.86
C GLY A 60 7.87 -7.80 8.72
N GLY A 61 8.36 -8.31 7.59
CA GLY A 61 8.73 -7.49 6.43
C GLY A 61 7.59 -7.30 5.42
N ALA A 62 7.89 -6.67 4.29
CA ALA A 62 7.00 -6.29 3.20
C ALA A 62 6.14 -7.46 2.71
N HIS A 63 6.67 -8.68 2.76
CA HIS A 63 5.95 -9.91 2.42
C HIS A 63 4.60 -10.05 3.14
N HIS A 64 4.54 -9.63 4.41
CA HIS A 64 3.32 -9.75 5.21
C HIS A 64 2.19 -8.84 4.70
N PRO A 65 2.32 -7.50 4.64
CA PRO A 65 1.27 -6.66 4.06
C PRO A 65 1.02 -6.99 2.58
N PHE A 66 2.05 -7.38 1.81
CA PHE A 66 1.89 -7.72 0.39
C PHE A 66 0.98 -8.93 0.18
N HIS A 67 1.09 -9.96 1.02
CA HIS A 67 0.22 -11.13 1.02
C HIS A 67 -1.17 -10.83 1.61
N HIS A 68 -1.22 -10.30 2.84
CA HIS A 68 -2.48 -10.19 3.58
C HIS A 68 -3.42 -9.10 3.05
N LEU A 69 -2.90 -8.01 2.47
CA LEU A 69 -3.74 -6.98 1.86
C LEU A 69 -4.51 -7.55 0.64
N ALA A 70 -3.92 -8.50 -0.08
CA ALA A 70 -4.59 -9.15 -1.21
C ALA A 70 -5.79 -10.03 -0.80
N ASN A 71 -5.84 -10.48 0.46
CA ASN A 71 -6.84 -11.45 0.91
C ASN A 71 -8.09 -10.79 1.51
N ASP A 72 -7.99 -9.54 2.00
CA ASP A 72 -8.99 -9.02 2.94
C ASP A 72 -9.85 -7.84 2.44
N ASP A 73 -9.33 -6.96 1.56
CA ASP A 73 -9.89 -5.59 1.48
C ASP A 73 -10.17 -5.03 0.08
N ARG A 74 -9.98 -5.80 -1.01
CA ARG A 74 -10.19 -5.34 -2.40
C ARG A 74 -9.48 -4.01 -2.72
N LEU A 75 -8.45 -3.64 -1.98
CA LEU A 75 -7.61 -2.47 -2.27
C LEU A 75 -6.38 -2.87 -3.05
N TRP A 76 -5.96 -4.11 -2.87
CA TRP A 76 -4.76 -4.69 -3.42
C TRP A 76 -5.07 -6.04 -4.04
N THR A 77 -4.35 -6.36 -5.10
CA THR A 77 -4.40 -7.68 -5.74
C THR A 77 -2.98 -8.12 -5.99
N VAL A 78 -2.75 -9.42 -5.88
CA VAL A 78 -1.47 -10.06 -6.23
C VAL A 78 -1.74 -11.04 -7.36
N GLU A 79 -0.84 -11.06 -8.32
CA GLU A 79 -0.84 -11.95 -9.46
C GLU A 79 0.55 -12.58 -9.59
N THR A 80 0.60 -13.76 -10.20
CA THR A 80 1.82 -14.47 -10.57
C THR A 80 1.72 -14.85 -12.05
N PRO A 81 2.82 -15.24 -12.72
CA PRO A 81 2.76 -15.79 -14.06
C PRO A 81 1.85 -17.04 -14.18
N GLN A 82 1.59 -17.73 -13.07
CA GLN A 82 0.72 -18.91 -13.00
C GLN A 82 -0.75 -18.59 -12.79
N GLY A 83 -1.10 -17.33 -12.50
CA GLY A 83 -2.47 -16.90 -12.29
C GLY A 83 -2.65 -15.89 -11.14
N PRO A 84 -3.90 -15.46 -10.92
CA PRO A 84 -4.23 -14.51 -9.86
C PRO A 84 -4.13 -15.15 -8.47
N GLY A 85 -3.85 -14.33 -7.47
CA GLY A 85 -3.76 -14.73 -6.07
C GLY A 85 -2.35 -14.66 -5.54
N SER A 86 -2.25 -14.42 -4.23
CA SER A 86 -0.96 -14.45 -3.55
C SER A 86 -0.47 -15.89 -3.40
N PRO A 87 0.77 -16.21 -3.81
CA PRO A 87 1.30 -17.58 -3.81
C PRO A 87 1.69 -18.08 -2.41
N GLY A 88 1.63 -17.21 -1.39
CA GLY A 88 1.90 -17.54 0.00
C GLY A 88 2.48 -16.36 0.79
N PRO A 89 2.54 -16.47 2.13
CA PRO A 89 2.96 -15.37 3.00
C PRO A 89 4.48 -15.18 3.08
N SER A 90 5.29 -16.13 2.61
CA SER A 90 6.75 -16.04 2.77
C SER A 90 7.40 -15.15 1.70
N ALA A 91 8.39 -14.34 2.10
CA ALA A 91 9.16 -13.52 1.17
C ALA A 91 9.84 -14.36 0.08
N ARG A 92 10.38 -15.53 0.44
CA ARG A 92 10.99 -16.48 -0.51
C ARG A 92 9.97 -16.90 -1.58
N THR A 93 8.76 -17.27 -1.18
CA THR A 93 7.69 -17.70 -2.11
C THR A 93 7.28 -16.56 -3.04
N LEU A 94 7.08 -15.35 -2.52
CA LEU A 94 6.72 -14.18 -3.32
C LEU A 94 7.81 -13.85 -4.36
N ARG A 95 9.09 -13.95 -3.99
CA ARG A 95 10.20 -13.76 -4.93
C ARG A 95 10.27 -14.86 -5.99
N SER A 96 10.26 -16.13 -5.59
CA SER A 96 10.46 -17.25 -6.52
C SER A 96 9.31 -17.40 -7.52
N SER A 97 8.09 -17.03 -7.13
CA SER A 97 6.90 -17.01 -7.98
C SER A 97 6.79 -15.77 -8.87
N ARG A 98 7.73 -14.80 -8.74
CA ARG A 98 7.67 -13.50 -9.43
C ARG A 98 6.33 -12.78 -9.19
N ALA A 99 5.85 -12.82 -7.95
CA ALA A 99 4.60 -12.18 -7.59
C ALA A 99 4.65 -10.66 -7.86
N THR A 100 3.60 -10.15 -8.49
CA THR A 100 3.38 -8.72 -8.72
C THR A 100 2.13 -8.28 -7.99
N GLY A 101 2.20 -7.15 -7.31
CA GLY A 101 1.07 -6.55 -6.61
C GLY A 101 0.65 -5.25 -7.27
N ARG A 102 -0.63 -4.92 -7.17
CA ARG A 102 -1.22 -3.73 -7.77
C ARG A 102 -2.42 -3.27 -6.96
N LEU A 103 -2.72 -1.98 -7.04
CA LEU A 103 -4.02 -1.48 -6.58
C LEU A 103 -5.12 -2.23 -7.34
N HIS A 104 -6.18 -2.58 -6.62
CA HIS A 104 -7.28 -3.35 -7.19
C HIS A 104 -7.85 -2.63 -8.43
N PRO A 105 -8.21 -3.35 -9.50
CA PRO A 105 -8.67 -2.73 -10.76
C PRO A 105 -9.82 -1.73 -10.57
N GLU A 106 -10.74 -2.03 -9.65
CA GLU A 106 -11.86 -1.14 -9.34
C GLU A 106 -11.40 0.18 -8.70
N LEU A 107 -10.42 0.11 -7.79
CA LEU A 107 -9.82 1.30 -7.17
C LEU A 107 -9.03 2.10 -8.19
N LEU A 108 -8.27 1.45 -9.08
CA LEU A 108 -7.56 2.14 -10.17
C LEU A 108 -8.52 2.92 -11.07
N ARG A 109 -9.66 2.32 -11.43
CA ARG A 109 -10.69 2.99 -12.24
C ARG A 109 -11.27 4.21 -11.53
N GLU A 110 -11.47 4.14 -10.21
CA GLU A 110 -11.93 5.28 -9.42
C GLU A 110 -10.88 6.40 -9.34
N LEU A 111 -9.62 6.04 -9.08
CA LEU A 111 -8.51 6.99 -9.01
C LEU A 111 -8.29 7.70 -10.36
N ALA A 112 -8.47 6.98 -11.47
CA ALA A 112 -8.38 7.56 -12.82
C ALA A 112 -9.58 8.47 -13.16
N ALA A 113 -10.77 8.17 -12.62
CA ALA A 113 -11.99 8.95 -12.90
C ALA A 113 -12.09 10.26 -12.09
N ASP A 114 -11.41 10.35 -10.95
CA ASP A 114 -11.42 11.52 -10.07
C ASP A 114 -9.99 11.93 -9.68
N PRO A 115 -9.41 12.93 -10.37
CA PRO A 115 -8.04 13.40 -10.10
C PRO A 115 -7.81 13.90 -8.66
N GLY A 116 -8.87 14.26 -7.93
CA GLY A 116 -8.78 14.67 -6.53
C GLY A 116 -8.82 13.51 -5.54
N LEU A 117 -9.24 12.31 -5.97
CA LEU A 117 -9.37 11.14 -5.10
C LEU A 117 -8.03 10.66 -4.53
N PRO A 118 -6.92 10.56 -5.30
CA PRO A 118 -5.63 10.15 -4.76
C PRO A 118 -5.20 11.00 -3.55
N ALA A 119 -5.27 12.33 -3.67
CA ALA A 119 -4.89 13.24 -2.58
C ALA A 119 -5.78 13.09 -1.34
N ARG A 120 -7.10 12.90 -1.52
CA ARG A 120 -8.02 12.65 -0.41
C ARG A 120 -7.74 11.32 0.28
N LEU A 121 -7.39 10.29 -0.49
CA LEU A 121 -7.09 8.97 0.06
C LEU A 121 -5.76 8.98 0.85
N VAL A 122 -4.73 9.65 0.34
CA VAL A 122 -3.47 9.87 1.05
C VAL A 122 -3.73 10.55 2.40
N ARG A 123 -4.45 11.68 2.42
CA ARG A 123 -4.79 12.38 3.67
C ARG A 123 -5.55 11.49 4.64
N PHE A 124 -6.51 10.72 4.15
CA PHE A 124 -7.29 9.80 4.99
C PHE A 124 -6.40 8.72 5.61
N LEU A 125 -5.56 8.05 4.81
CA LEU A 125 -4.64 7.02 5.29
C LEU A 125 -3.65 7.56 6.33
N LEU A 126 -3.14 8.76 6.11
CA LEU A 126 -2.21 9.43 7.03
C LEU A 126 -2.90 9.78 8.35
N ALA A 127 -4.03 10.48 8.29
CA ALA A 127 -4.76 10.96 9.47
C ALA A 127 -5.27 9.82 10.37
N GLU A 128 -5.73 8.71 9.78
CA GLU A 128 -6.29 7.60 10.55
C GLU A 128 -5.22 6.68 11.17
N HIS A 129 -4.03 6.57 10.55
CA HIS A 129 -3.07 5.51 10.90
C HIS A 129 -1.72 6.00 11.43
N PHE A 130 -1.41 7.30 11.31
CA PHE A 130 -0.11 7.84 11.68
C PHE A 130 -0.23 9.15 12.47
N PRO A 131 0.66 9.41 13.45
CA PRO A 131 0.79 10.72 14.06
C PRO A 131 1.09 11.82 13.03
N ALA A 132 0.46 12.99 13.17
CA ALA A 132 0.60 14.11 12.23
C ALA A 132 2.06 14.51 11.93
N GLN A 133 2.94 14.42 12.94
CA GLN A 133 4.37 14.70 12.81
C GLN A 133 5.10 13.79 11.81
N GLN A 134 4.54 12.63 11.45
CA GLN A 134 5.13 11.69 10.49
C GLN A 134 4.60 11.88 9.07
N HIS A 135 3.51 12.63 8.86
CA HIS A 135 2.80 12.65 7.57
C HIS A 135 3.67 13.16 6.43
N ALA A 136 4.35 14.30 6.62
CA ALA A 136 5.21 14.88 5.61
C ALA A 136 6.42 13.98 5.28
N ASP A 137 6.99 13.33 6.30
CA ASP A 137 8.09 12.38 6.13
C ASP A 137 7.66 11.15 5.34
N ILE A 138 6.51 10.56 5.66
CA ILE A 138 5.96 9.42 4.93
C ILE A 138 5.73 9.80 3.47
N CYS A 139 5.10 10.95 3.19
CA CYS A 139 4.88 11.41 1.82
C CYS A 139 6.18 11.49 1.02
N ARG A 140 7.24 12.08 1.58
CA ARG A 140 8.54 12.17 0.89
C ARG A 140 9.12 10.81 0.56
N GLU A 141 9.08 9.87 1.51
CA GLU A 141 9.65 8.52 1.35
C GLU A 141 8.90 7.69 0.30
N VAL A 142 7.58 7.87 0.15
CA VAL A 142 6.81 7.18 -0.90
C VAL A 142 6.76 7.93 -2.24
N GLY A 143 7.34 9.13 -2.29
CA GLY A 143 7.34 10.01 -3.46
C GLY A 143 5.97 10.62 -3.77
N LEU A 144 5.21 10.96 -2.72
CA LEU A 144 4.00 11.79 -2.76
C LEU A 144 4.36 13.25 -2.43
N ASP A 145 3.54 14.19 -2.89
CA ASP A 145 3.70 15.60 -2.55
C ASP A 145 3.41 15.83 -1.05
N PRO A 146 4.36 16.41 -0.27
CA PRO A 146 4.13 16.76 1.12
C PRO A 146 2.95 17.72 1.36
N ALA A 147 2.52 18.51 0.36
CA ALA A 147 1.29 19.30 0.45
C ALA A 147 0.03 18.43 0.61
N GLN A 148 0.10 17.14 0.24
CA GLN A 148 -0.95 16.16 0.51
C GLN A 148 -0.95 15.65 1.95
N ALA A 149 0.01 16.08 2.79
CA ALA A 149 0.04 15.83 4.22
C ALA A 149 -0.66 16.93 5.06
N ALA A 150 -1.07 18.03 4.43
CA ALA A 150 -1.71 19.19 5.07
C ALA A 150 -3.24 19.15 4.98
#